data_AF-A0A562NTU1-F1
#
_entry.id   AF-A0A562NTU1-F1
#
_cell.length_a   1.000
_cell.length_b   1.000
_cell.length_c   1.000
_cell.angle_alpha   90.00
_cell.angle_beta   90.00
_cell.angle_gamma   90.00
#
_symmetry.space_group_name_H-M   'P 1'
#
loop_
_entity.id
_entity.type
_entity.pdbx_description
1 polymer ?
#
loop_
_entity_poly.entity_id
_entity_poly.type
_entity_poly.pdbx_seq_one_letter_code
_entity_poly.pdbx_strand_id
1 'polypeptide(L)'
;MEEPFVPDAYDKLKPVHLKYAHLFLRAAIALDESSPASAGGLDMDPPVYFLSALGSELTFKACLAYARVPSAKIEKFRHNLEALLSSVRANATCTTIVHAAETEACAKWRDFLRSSRDEQLAKVRDPIARIVLTDEVPSNADISAAIPRFVDAIKWLSDRYKDKGGTLRYVRTGSGHRLQIDGFGLEVRAIPRTVCWVCEHILQRLENDLRRMGTAETVEE
;
A
#
# COMPACT_ATOMS: atom_id res chain seq x y z
N MET A 1 -27.91 -19.42 20.11
CA MET A 1 -27.34 -20.49 19.28
C MET A 1 -26.15 -19.89 18.58
N GLU A 2 -24.95 -20.16 19.09
CA GLU A 2 -23.71 -19.83 18.39
C GLU A 2 -23.53 -20.88 17.29
N GLU A 3 -23.35 -20.40 16.05
CA GLU A 3 -23.04 -21.31 14.94
C GLU A 3 -21.71 -22.01 15.20
N PRO A 4 -21.61 -23.33 14.96
CA PRO A 4 -20.37 -24.05 15.15
C PRO A 4 -19.27 -23.46 14.26
N PHE A 5 -18.10 -23.27 14.84
CA PHE A 5 -16.89 -22.84 14.15
C PHE A 5 -16.53 -23.88 13.07
N VAL A 6 -16.57 -23.48 11.79
CA VAL A 6 -16.18 -24.32 10.67
C VAL A 6 -14.73 -24.00 10.28
N PRO A 7 -13.80 -24.98 10.27
CA PRO A 7 -12.40 -24.84 9.84
C PRO A 7 -12.19 -24.32 8.40
N ASP A 8 -13.27 -24.23 7.64
CA ASP A 8 -13.35 -23.92 6.20
C ASP A 8 -12.94 -22.47 5.84
N ALA A 9 -12.66 -21.61 6.83
CA ALA A 9 -12.05 -20.30 6.59
C ALA A 9 -10.55 -20.41 6.24
N TYR A 10 -9.86 -21.44 6.75
CA TYR A 10 -8.43 -21.68 6.54
C TYR A 10 -8.15 -22.21 5.11
N ASP A 11 -8.98 -23.13 4.61
CA ASP A 11 -8.84 -23.68 3.25
C ASP A 11 -9.18 -22.68 2.14
N LYS A 12 -9.96 -21.63 2.45
CA LYS A 12 -10.39 -20.61 1.47
C LYS A 12 -9.45 -19.44 1.36
N LEU A 13 -8.64 -19.18 2.38
CA LEU A 13 -7.57 -18.19 2.31
C LEU A 13 -6.38 -18.85 1.63
N LYS A 14 -6.47 -19.04 0.31
CA LYS A 14 -5.43 -19.73 -0.48
C LYS A 14 -4.07 -19.18 -0.04
N PRO A 15 -3.19 -19.97 0.61
CA PRO A 15 -1.88 -19.49 1.07
C PRO A 15 -1.07 -18.80 -0.04
N VAL A 16 -1.38 -19.20 -1.27
CA VAL A 16 -1.06 -18.57 -2.56
C VAL A 16 -1.31 -17.05 -2.56
N HIS A 17 -2.50 -16.53 -2.22
CA HIS A 17 -2.80 -15.10 -2.29
C HIS A 17 -1.92 -14.27 -1.36
N LEU A 18 -1.74 -14.69 -0.09
CA LEU A 18 -0.85 -14.00 0.85
C LEU A 18 0.61 -14.02 0.37
N LYS A 19 1.09 -15.20 -0.05
CA LYS A 19 2.45 -15.39 -0.56
C LYS A 19 2.74 -14.52 -1.79
N TYR A 20 1.84 -14.53 -2.78
CA TYR A 20 2.02 -13.77 -4.00
C TYR A 20 1.79 -12.26 -3.80
N ALA A 21 0.90 -11.87 -2.88
CA ALA A 21 0.76 -10.46 -2.49
C ALA A 21 2.11 -9.93 -1.95
N HIS A 22 2.73 -10.64 -1.00
CA HIS A 22 4.06 -10.27 -0.51
C HIS A 22 5.11 -10.22 -1.62
N LEU A 23 5.13 -11.22 -2.50
CA LEU A 23 6.08 -11.27 -3.61
C LEU A 23 5.98 -10.03 -4.51
N PHE A 24 4.76 -9.67 -4.93
CA PHE A 24 4.55 -8.54 -5.82
C PHE A 24 4.83 -7.20 -5.13
N LEU A 25 4.44 -7.02 -3.87
CA LEU A 25 4.70 -5.78 -3.14
C LEU A 25 6.20 -5.58 -2.88
N ARG A 26 6.93 -6.64 -2.54
CA ARG A 26 8.40 -6.59 -2.37
C ARG A 26 9.10 -6.33 -3.69
N ALA A 27 8.66 -6.97 -4.78
CA ALA A 27 9.19 -6.70 -6.11
C ALA A 27 8.93 -5.25 -6.55
N ALA A 28 7.76 -4.70 -6.23
CA ALA A 28 7.43 -3.30 -6.48
C ALA A 28 8.40 -2.35 -5.75
N ILE A 29 8.64 -2.57 -4.45
CA ILE A 29 9.58 -1.75 -3.67
C ILE A 29 11.01 -1.86 -4.23
N ALA A 30 11.49 -3.07 -4.47
CA ALA A 30 12.84 -3.29 -5.00
C ALA A 30 13.04 -2.61 -6.38
N LEU A 31 12.01 -2.60 -7.23
CA LEU A 31 12.03 -1.88 -8.49
C LEU A 31 11.95 -0.37 -8.33
N ASP A 32 11.23 0.12 -7.31
CA ASP A 32 11.19 1.55 -7.01
C ASP A 32 12.55 2.08 -6.57
N GLU A 33 13.26 1.31 -5.73
CA GLU A 33 14.58 1.67 -5.18
C GLU A 33 15.71 1.54 -6.22
N SER A 34 15.60 0.60 -7.16
CA SER A 34 16.64 0.34 -8.18
C SER A 34 16.47 1.15 -9.46
N SER A 35 15.31 1.76 -9.70
CA SER A 35 15.03 2.47 -10.95
C SER A 35 15.24 3.98 -10.76
N PRO A 36 16.24 4.61 -11.42
CA PRO A 36 16.39 6.05 -11.37
C PRO A 36 15.11 6.73 -11.87
N ALA A 37 14.70 7.82 -11.21
CA ALA A 37 13.48 8.56 -11.53
C ALA A 37 13.42 9.05 -13.00
N SER A 38 14.54 9.02 -13.72
CA SER A 38 14.78 9.60 -15.04
C SER A 38 14.93 8.60 -16.20
N ALA A 39 14.51 7.33 -16.05
CA ALA A 39 14.47 6.40 -17.20
C ALA A 39 13.37 6.79 -18.21
N GLY A 40 13.62 7.86 -18.97
CA GLY A 40 12.83 8.32 -20.09
C GLY A 40 13.07 7.45 -21.32
N GLY A 41 11.99 7.13 -22.04
CA GLY A 41 12.08 6.52 -23.35
C GLY A 41 10.86 5.72 -23.81
N LEU A 42 9.93 5.38 -22.92
CA LEU A 42 8.72 4.63 -23.27
C LEU A 42 7.48 5.34 -22.73
N ASP A 43 6.43 5.46 -23.55
CA ASP A 43 5.09 6.00 -23.20
C ASP A 43 4.31 5.07 -22.25
N MET A 44 5.01 4.37 -21.37
CA MET A 44 4.46 3.33 -20.52
C MET A 44 4.67 3.67 -19.04
N ASP A 45 3.68 3.34 -18.20
CA ASP A 45 3.90 3.45 -16.76
C ASP A 45 4.97 2.44 -16.29
N PRO A 46 5.85 2.83 -15.36
CA PRO A 46 6.81 1.95 -14.72
C PRO A 46 6.20 0.64 -14.19
N PRO A 47 6.89 -0.52 -14.33
CA PRO A 47 6.40 -1.82 -13.85
C PRO A 47 6.04 -1.86 -12.36
N VAL A 48 6.61 -0.96 -11.54
CA VAL A 48 6.29 -0.83 -10.12
C VAL A 48 4.79 -0.64 -9.88
N TYR A 49 4.08 0.14 -10.71
CA TYR A 49 2.65 0.37 -10.53
C TYR A 49 1.82 -0.89 -10.78
N PHE A 50 2.22 -1.70 -11.77
CA PHE A 50 1.59 -2.99 -12.05
C PHE A 50 1.70 -3.95 -10.87
N LEU A 51 2.91 -4.06 -10.31
CA LEU A 51 3.19 -4.94 -9.19
C LEU A 51 2.49 -4.47 -7.92
N SER A 52 2.43 -3.16 -7.68
CA SER A 52 1.61 -2.59 -6.60
C SER A 52 0.14 -2.93 -6.77
N ALA A 53 -0.43 -2.79 -7.99
CA ALA A 53 -1.82 -3.13 -8.25
C ALA A 53 -2.14 -4.62 -8.01
N LEU A 54 -1.30 -5.53 -8.51
CA LEU A 54 -1.44 -6.98 -8.27
C LEU A 54 -1.31 -7.33 -6.79
N GLY A 55 -0.33 -6.74 -6.11
CA GLY A 55 -0.14 -6.89 -4.68
C GLY A 55 -1.40 -6.48 -3.91
N SER A 56 -1.94 -5.29 -4.19
CA SER A 56 -3.18 -4.81 -3.59
C SER A 56 -4.39 -5.68 -3.89
N GLU A 57 -4.55 -6.14 -5.14
CA GLU A 57 -5.65 -7.02 -5.53
C GLU A 57 -5.65 -8.27 -4.65
N LEU A 58 -4.51 -8.95 -4.56
CA LEU A 58 -4.36 -10.16 -3.76
C LEU A 58 -4.54 -9.90 -2.26
N THR A 59 -4.02 -8.78 -1.75
CA THR A 59 -4.24 -8.36 -0.36
C THR A 59 -5.73 -8.16 -0.06
N PHE A 60 -6.47 -7.45 -0.91
CA PHE A 60 -7.90 -7.20 -0.69
C PHE A 60 -8.74 -8.47 -0.84
N LYS A 61 -8.41 -9.33 -1.81
CA LYS A 61 -9.03 -10.65 -1.93
C LYS A 61 -8.76 -11.51 -0.69
N ALA A 62 -7.55 -11.46 -0.13
CA ALA A 62 -7.21 -12.15 1.12
C ALA A 62 -8.01 -11.59 2.32
N CYS A 63 -8.19 -10.27 2.43
CA CYS A 63 -9.06 -9.68 3.45
C CYS A 63 -10.51 -10.20 3.33
N LEU A 64 -11.09 -10.17 2.13
CA LEU A 64 -12.47 -10.63 1.93
C LEU A 64 -12.60 -12.14 2.21
N ALA A 65 -11.61 -12.94 1.83
CA ALA A 65 -11.57 -14.36 2.16
C ALA A 65 -11.48 -14.59 3.67
N TYR A 66 -10.65 -13.83 4.39
CA TYR A 66 -10.56 -13.84 5.85
C TYR A 66 -11.91 -13.52 6.50
N ALA A 67 -12.65 -12.57 5.92
CA ALA A 67 -14.00 -12.22 6.36
C ALA A 67 -15.09 -13.20 5.91
N ARG A 68 -14.72 -14.39 5.42
CA ARG A 68 -15.61 -15.46 4.95
C ARG A 68 -16.51 -15.04 3.78
N VAL A 69 -16.10 -14.05 2.98
CA VAL A 69 -16.82 -13.71 1.75
C VAL A 69 -16.63 -14.85 0.73
N PRO A 70 -17.71 -15.37 0.11
CA PRO A 70 -17.61 -16.44 -0.87
C PRO A 70 -16.69 -16.07 -2.04
N SER A 71 -15.79 -16.99 -2.42
CA SER A 71 -14.84 -16.80 -3.53
C SER A 71 -15.54 -16.36 -4.84
N ALA A 72 -16.70 -16.96 -5.15
CA ALA A 72 -17.50 -16.57 -6.32
C ALA A 72 -17.99 -15.11 -6.28
N LYS A 73 -18.14 -14.50 -5.10
CA LYS A 73 -18.42 -13.06 -4.96
C LYS A 73 -17.14 -12.23 -5.11
N ILE A 74 -16.02 -12.69 -4.53
CA ILE A 74 -14.71 -12.02 -4.62
C ILE A 74 -14.24 -11.92 -6.09
N GLU A 75 -14.36 -12.99 -6.87
CA GLU A 75 -13.90 -12.99 -8.26
C GLU A 75 -14.74 -12.09 -9.19
N LYS A 76 -15.95 -11.68 -8.79
CA LYS A 76 -16.76 -10.72 -9.58
C LYS A 76 -16.10 -9.34 -9.68
N PHE A 77 -15.27 -8.97 -8.72
CA PHE A 77 -14.56 -7.69 -8.76
C PHE A 77 -13.45 -7.65 -9.81
N ARG A 78 -12.98 -8.82 -10.29
CA ARG A 78 -11.85 -8.94 -11.22
C ARG A 78 -10.66 -8.13 -10.72
N HIS A 79 -10.29 -7.09 -11.47
CA HIS A 79 -9.14 -6.21 -11.26
C HIS A 79 -9.55 -4.81 -10.78
N ASN A 80 -10.81 -4.59 -10.44
CA ASN A 80 -11.28 -3.29 -9.96
C ASN A 80 -10.89 -3.10 -8.48
N LEU A 81 -9.74 -2.48 -8.24
CA LEU A 81 -9.19 -2.27 -6.89
C LEU A 81 -10.06 -1.34 -6.04
N GLU A 82 -10.69 -0.34 -6.66
CA GLU A 82 -11.58 0.59 -5.95
C GLU A 82 -12.83 -0.13 -5.42
N ALA A 83 -13.43 -0.99 -6.26
CA ALA A 83 -14.57 -1.81 -5.85
C ALA A 83 -14.18 -2.85 -4.78
N LEU A 84 -13.00 -3.47 -4.92
CA LEU A 84 -12.45 -4.38 -3.90
C LEU A 84 -12.26 -3.65 -2.55
N LEU A 85 -11.55 -2.51 -2.54
CA LEU A 85 -11.33 -1.73 -1.33
C LEU A 85 -12.65 -1.28 -0.69
N SER A 86 -13.62 -0.86 -1.51
CA SER A 86 -14.95 -0.49 -1.03
C SER A 86 -15.64 -1.66 -0.34
N SER A 87 -15.57 -2.86 -0.92
CA SER A 87 -16.11 -4.07 -0.30
C SER A 87 -15.38 -4.47 0.99
N VAL A 88 -14.06 -4.27 1.05
CA VAL A 88 -13.24 -4.51 2.25
C VAL A 88 -13.64 -3.55 3.37
N ARG A 89 -13.82 -2.26 3.07
CA ARG A 89 -14.25 -1.25 4.04
C ARG A 89 -15.70 -1.40 4.49
N ALA A 90 -16.56 -1.99 3.65
CA ALA A 90 -17.94 -2.31 4.04
C ALA A 90 -18.03 -3.48 5.03
N ASN A 91 -16.97 -4.28 5.18
CA ASN A 91 -16.91 -5.37 6.14
C ASN A 91 -16.29 -4.89 7.47
N ALA A 92 -17.00 -5.09 8.59
CA ALA A 92 -16.57 -4.58 9.91
C ALA A 92 -15.20 -5.13 10.38
N THR A 93 -14.93 -6.41 10.13
CA THR A 93 -13.64 -7.03 10.48
C THR A 93 -12.52 -6.44 9.64
N CYS A 94 -12.71 -6.39 8.33
CA CYS A 94 -11.68 -5.89 7.43
C CYS A 94 -11.46 -4.38 7.53
N THR A 95 -12.50 -3.58 7.76
CA THR A 95 -12.36 -2.13 7.88
C THR A 95 -11.47 -1.75 9.06
N THR A 96 -11.54 -2.52 10.16
CA THR A 96 -10.67 -2.32 11.33
C THR A 96 -9.22 -2.60 10.97
N ILE A 97 -8.95 -3.69 10.25
CA ILE A 97 -7.61 -4.07 9.79
C ILE A 97 -7.03 -2.99 8.84
N VAL A 98 -7.81 -2.53 7.87
CA VAL A 98 -7.38 -1.51 6.92
C VAL A 98 -7.15 -0.17 7.62
N HIS A 99 -8.03 0.24 8.54
CA HIS A 99 -7.86 1.50 9.26
C HIS A 99 -6.59 1.51 10.13
N ALA A 100 -6.30 0.39 10.80
CA ALA A 100 -5.04 0.24 11.55
C ALA A 100 -3.83 0.34 10.61
N ALA A 101 -3.86 -0.34 9.47
CA ALA A 101 -2.78 -0.31 8.49
C ALA A 101 -2.56 1.09 7.87
N GLU A 102 -3.62 1.85 7.60
CA GLU A 102 -3.54 3.24 7.16
C GLU A 102 -2.91 4.14 8.22
N THR A 103 -3.26 3.93 9.49
CA THR A 103 -2.69 4.69 10.62
C THR A 103 -1.18 4.45 10.75
N GLU A 104 -0.75 3.20 10.66
CA GLU A 104 0.67 2.81 10.68
C GLU A 104 1.44 3.38 9.48
N ALA A 105 0.86 3.29 8.27
CA ALA A 105 1.48 3.86 7.08
C ALA A 105 1.60 5.40 7.15
N CYS A 106 0.61 6.08 7.74
CA CYS A 106 0.68 7.51 8.01
C CYS A 106 1.79 7.87 9.02
N ALA A 107 1.97 7.06 10.08
CA ALA A 107 3.08 7.25 11.01
C ALA A 107 4.42 7.08 10.31
N LYS A 108 4.57 6.02 9.49
CA LYS A 108 5.78 5.76 8.71
C LYS A 108 6.10 6.87 7.70
N TRP A 109 5.08 7.44 7.04
CA TRP A 109 5.25 8.62 6.18
C TRP A 109 5.73 9.83 6.97
N ARG A 110 5.13 10.09 8.13
CA ARG A 110 5.53 11.22 8.98
C ARG A 110 6.99 11.10 9.40
N ASP A 111 7.43 9.91 9.80
CA ASP A 111 8.81 9.68 10.21
C ASP A 111 9.77 9.80 9.02
N PHE A 112 9.42 9.21 7.87
CA PHE A 112 10.21 9.34 6.64
C PHE A 112 10.43 10.82 6.25
N LEU A 113 9.36 11.62 6.22
CA LEU A 113 9.44 13.04 5.85
C LEU A 113 10.22 13.87 6.87
N ARG A 114 10.06 13.57 8.18
CA ARG A 114 10.85 14.21 9.24
C ARG A 114 12.33 13.89 9.11
N SER A 115 12.69 12.62 8.92
CA SER A 115 14.08 12.21 8.74
C SER A 115 14.71 12.88 7.52
N SER A 116 14.01 12.92 6.39
CA SER A 116 14.52 13.60 5.20
C SER A 116 14.72 15.11 5.40
N ARG A 117 13.79 15.79 6.08
CA ARG A 117 13.95 17.19 6.49
C ARG A 117 15.18 17.40 7.36
N ASP A 118 15.34 16.58 8.39
CA ASP A 118 16.40 16.72 9.38
C ASP A 118 17.78 16.42 8.76
N GLU A 119 17.86 15.46 7.83
CA GLU A 119 19.05 15.19 7.03
C GLU A 119 19.45 16.37 6.14
N GLN A 120 18.47 17.07 5.55
CA GLN A 120 18.75 18.26 4.74
C GLN A 120 19.26 19.42 5.58
N LEU A 121 18.61 19.67 6.72
CA LEU A 121 19.06 20.66 7.69
C LEU A 121 20.49 20.40 8.17
N ALA A 122 20.85 19.12 8.38
CA ALA A 122 22.19 18.74 8.82
C ALA A 122 23.28 18.97 7.74
N LYS A 123 22.93 18.96 6.45
CA LYS A 123 23.87 19.21 5.34
C LYS A 123 24.23 20.69 5.19
N VAL A 124 23.42 21.58 5.76
CA VAL A 124 23.65 23.03 5.73
C VAL A 124 24.67 23.39 6.81
N ARG A 125 25.94 23.53 6.41
CA ARG A 125 27.05 23.86 7.31
C ARG A 125 27.15 25.34 7.67
N ASP A 126 26.58 26.22 6.86
CA ASP A 126 26.63 27.68 7.04
C ASP A 126 25.47 28.16 7.94
N PRO A 127 25.74 28.81 9.09
CA PRO A 127 24.72 29.36 9.99
C PRO A 127 23.78 30.37 9.33
N ILE A 128 24.25 31.14 8.34
CA ILE A 128 23.44 32.14 7.63
C ILE A 128 22.51 31.44 6.63
N ALA A 129 23.03 30.48 5.86
CA ALA A 129 22.22 29.66 4.97
C ALA A 129 21.16 28.85 5.74
N ARG A 130 21.47 28.45 6.98
CA ARG A 130 20.54 27.75 7.87
C ARG A 130 19.36 28.62 8.30
N ILE A 131 19.57 29.92 8.51
CA ILE A 131 18.50 30.88 8.85
C ILE A 131 17.58 31.16 7.65
N VAL A 132 18.13 31.24 6.44
CA VAL A 132 17.32 31.41 5.22
C VAL A 132 16.52 30.14 4.92
N LEU A 133 17.11 28.97 5.13
CA LEU A 133 16.43 27.68 4.92
C LEU A 133 15.37 27.39 5.99
N THR A 134 15.45 27.93 7.21
CA THR A 134 14.43 27.67 8.25
C THR A 134 13.03 28.18 7.89
N ASP A 135 12.91 29.22 7.07
CA ASP A 135 11.61 29.69 6.56
C ASP A 135 11.06 28.80 5.42
N GLU A 136 11.93 28.03 4.76
CA GLU A 136 11.57 27.06 3.72
C GLU A 136 11.42 25.63 4.25
N VAL A 137 11.79 25.38 5.50
CA VAL A 137 11.73 24.07 6.15
C VAL A 137 10.29 23.75 6.54
N PRO A 138 9.69 22.68 6.00
CA PRO A 138 8.29 22.38 6.25
C PRO A 138 8.01 22.04 7.72
N SER A 139 6.93 22.60 8.25
CA SER A 139 6.47 22.34 9.60
C SER A 139 5.89 20.93 9.74
N ASN A 140 5.66 20.48 10.98
CA ASN A 140 4.95 19.21 11.22
C ASN A 140 3.51 19.23 10.65
N ALA A 141 2.89 20.41 10.55
CA ALA A 141 1.57 20.56 9.95
C ALA A 141 1.66 20.36 8.43
N ASP A 142 2.66 20.96 7.78
CA ASP A 142 2.91 20.80 6.33
C ASP A 142 3.24 19.35 5.98
N ILE A 143 4.08 18.69 6.79
CA ILE A 143 4.38 17.25 6.67
C ILE A 143 3.08 16.43 6.70
N SER A 144 2.20 16.71 7.67
CA SER A 144 0.96 15.96 7.82
C SER A 144 0.00 16.20 6.66
N ALA A 145 -0.06 17.41 6.12
CA ALA A 145 -0.86 17.76 4.96
C ALA A 145 -0.33 17.12 3.65
N ALA A 146 0.97 16.87 3.57
CA ALA A 146 1.62 16.25 2.42
C ALA A 146 1.51 14.71 2.39
N ILE A 147 1.00 14.05 3.44
CA ILE A 147 0.91 12.59 3.50
C ILE A 147 -0.06 12.08 2.42
N PRO A 148 0.38 11.17 1.53
CA PRO A 148 -0.47 10.60 0.50
C PRO A 148 -1.63 9.80 1.10
N ARG A 149 -2.83 10.00 0.56
CA ARG A 149 -4.01 9.23 0.99
C ARG A 149 -4.06 7.89 0.26
N PHE A 150 -4.21 6.81 1.03
CA PHE A 150 -4.29 5.45 0.48
C PHE A 150 -5.44 5.26 -0.52
N VAL A 151 -6.63 5.81 -0.22
CA VAL A 151 -7.80 5.72 -1.11
C VAL A 151 -7.54 6.34 -2.48
N ASP A 152 -6.82 7.47 -2.52
CA ASP A 152 -6.51 8.17 -3.76
C ASP A 152 -5.46 7.39 -4.57
N ALA A 153 -4.49 6.78 -3.91
CA ALA A 153 -3.51 5.88 -4.54
C ALA A 153 -4.18 4.63 -5.15
N ILE A 154 -5.13 4.01 -4.43
CA ILE A 154 -5.89 2.86 -4.93
C ILE A 154 -6.79 3.23 -6.10
N LYS A 155 -7.50 4.37 -6.02
CA LYS A 155 -8.30 4.86 -7.14
C LYS A 155 -7.44 5.07 -8.39
N TRP A 156 -6.29 5.72 -8.23
CA TRP A 156 -5.34 5.96 -9.32
C TRP A 156 -4.86 4.65 -9.98
N LEU A 157 -4.53 3.63 -9.17
CA LEU A 157 -4.15 2.31 -9.68
C LEU A 157 -5.33 1.61 -10.36
N SER A 158 -6.51 1.66 -9.74
CA SER A 158 -7.73 1.02 -10.26
C SER A 158 -8.07 1.52 -11.66
N ASP A 159 -8.03 2.84 -11.89
CA ASP A 159 -8.36 3.43 -13.19
C ASP A 159 -7.45 2.97 -14.32
N ARG A 160 -6.22 2.56 -14.01
CA ARG A 160 -5.26 2.04 -14.99
C ARG A 160 -5.34 0.52 -15.12
N TYR A 161 -5.67 -0.16 -14.03
CA TYR A 161 -5.58 -1.63 -13.90
C TYR A 161 -6.89 -2.35 -14.25
N LYS A 162 -8.06 -1.73 -14.01
CA LYS A 162 -9.38 -2.40 -14.03
C LYS A 162 -9.74 -3.07 -15.36
N ASP A 163 -9.35 -2.48 -16.50
CA ASP A 163 -9.77 -2.93 -17.84
C ASP A 163 -8.78 -3.91 -18.49
N LYS A 164 -7.51 -3.85 -18.09
CA LYS A 164 -6.39 -4.51 -18.78
C LYS A 164 -5.69 -5.60 -17.98
N GLY A 165 -6.24 -5.96 -16.81
CA GLY A 165 -5.62 -6.82 -15.80
C GLY A 165 -4.72 -7.90 -16.38
N GLY A 166 -3.44 -7.84 -16.00
CA GLY A 166 -2.41 -8.77 -16.46
C GLY A 166 -1.50 -8.27 -17.59
N THR A 167 -1.73 -7.11 -18.22
CA THR A 167 -0.79 -6.54 -19.21
C THR A 167 0.10 -5.44 -18.61
N LEU A 168 1.42 -5.65 -18.64
CA LEU A 168 2.50 -4.72 -18.23
C LEU A 168 2.57 -3.41 -19.07
N ARG A 169 1.53 -3.12 -19.85
CA ARG A 169 1.51 -2.07 -20.89
C ARG A 169 0.43 -1.04 -20.57
N TYR A 170 0.72 -0.17 -19.61
CA TYR A 170 -0.13 0.98 -19.27
C TYR A 170 0.33 2.17 -20.08
N VAL A 171 -0.51 2.67 -20.99
CA VAL A 171 -0.25 3.94 -21.67
C VAL A 171 -0.19 5.02 -20.60
N ARG A 172 0.89 5.79 -20.58
CA ARG A 172 1.10 6.90 -19.64
C ARG A 172 -0.09 7.85 -19.71
N THR A 173 -0.95 7.81 -18.71
CA THR A 173 -2.11 8.71 -18.60
C THR A 173 -1.84 9.70 -17.49
N GLY A 174 -1.35 10.89 -17.85
CA GLY A 174 -1.17 12.00 -16.91
C GLY A 174 0.24 12.15 -16.32
N SER A 175 0.45 13.29 -15.67
CA SER A 175 1.61 13.54 -14.81
C SER A 175 1.56 12.54 -13.67
N GLY A 176 2.33 11.45 -13.77
CA GLY A 176 2.50 10.50 -12.68
C GLY A 176 2.77 11.31 -11.41
N HIS A 177 1.94 11.14 -10.38
CA HIS A 177 2.08 11.84 -9.11
C HIS A 177 3.36 11.32 -8.42
N ARG A 178 4.50 11.78 -8.93
CA ARG A 178 5.66 12.03 -8.09
C ARG A 178 5.11 12.97 -7.03
N LEU A 179 5.15 12.54 -5.78
CA LEU A 179 5.01 13.51 -4.72
C LEU A 179 6.36 14.22 -4.72
N GLN A 180 6.48 15.21 -5.59
CA GLN A 180 7.50 16.21 -5.48
C GLN A 180 7.00 17.07 -4.34
N ILE A 181 7.41 16.74 -3.12
CA ILE A 181 7.20 17.71 -2.05
C ILE A 181 8.27 18.75 -2.29
N ASP A 182 7.89 19.78 -3.05
CA ASP A 182 8.78 20.84 -3.54
C ASP A 182 9.57 21.53 -2.40
N GLY A 183 9.09 21.47 -1.16
CA GLY A 183 9.80 21.96 0.04
C GLY A 183 10.91 21.05 0.59
N PHE A 184 11.05 19.81 0.11
CA PHE A 184 12.08 18.87 0.59
C PHE A 184 13.04 18.42 -0.52
N GLY A 185 12.96 18.91 -1.76
CA GLY A 185 13.78 18.37 -2.87
C GLY A 185 13.71 16.83 -3.01
N LEU A 186 12.65 16.21 -2.48
CA LEU A 186 12.44 14.77 -2.45
C LEU A 186 11.62 14.39 -3.66
N GLU A 187 12.23 13.63 -4.57
CA GLU A 187 11.52 12.98 -5.66
C GLU A 187 11.18 11.54 -5.26
N VAL A 188 9.97 11.32 -4.75
CA VAL A 188 9.51 9.97 -4.33
C VAL A 188 8.22 9.60 -5.07
N ARG A 189 8.13 8.33 -5.50
CA ARG A 189 6.89 7.75 -6.02
C ARG A 189 5.96 7.39 -4.86
N ALA A 190 5.10 8.33 -4.48
CA ALA A 190 4.22 8.17 -3.31
C ALA A 190 3.22 7.02 -3.43
N ILE A 191 2.63 6.80 -4.62
CA ILE A 191 1.61 5.77 -4.84
C ILE A 191 2.11 4.36 -4.47
N PRO A 192 3.18 3.82 -5.11
CA PRO A 192 3.60 2.45 -4.82
C PRO A 192 4.07 2.30 -3.38
N ARG A 193 4.76 3.31 -2.81
CA ARG A 193 5.21 3.27 -1.43
C ARG A 193 4.05 3.24 -0.43
N THR A 194 3.06 4.11 -0.60
CA THR A 194 1.84 4.15 0.25
C THR A 194 1.09 2.84 0.17
N VAL A 195 0.91 2.33 -1.05
CA VAL A 195 0.23 1.07 -1.31
C VAL A 195 0.96 -0.09 -0.65
N CYS A 196 2.27 -0.19 -0.84
CA CYS A 196 3.05 -1.27 -0.24
C CYS A 196 3.01 -1.22 1.28
N TRP A 197 3.22 -0.07 1.91
CA TRP A 197 3.20 0.02 3.37
C TRP A 197 1.85 -0.38 3.96
N VAL A 198 0.74 0.13 3.41
CA VAL A 198 -0.59 -0.25 3.90
C VAL A 198 -0.83 -1.75 3.68
N CYS A 199 -0.56 -2.28 2.48
CA CYS A 199 -0.79 -3.69 2.20
C CYS A 199 0.12 -4.62 3.02
N GLU A 200 1.36 -4.25 3.29
CA GLU A 200 2.26 -5.01 4.16
C GLU A 200 1.71 -5.13 5.58
N HIS A 201 1.21 -4.02 6.16
CA HIS A 201 0.60 -4.05 7.50
C HIS A 201 -0.68 -4.88 7.53
N ILE A 202 -1.51 -4.81 6.48
CA ILE A 202 -2.70 -5.67 6.34
C ILE A 202 -2.28 -7.15 6.34
N LEU A 203 -1.34 -7.53 5.47
CA LEU A 203 -0.89 -8.92 5.34
C LEU A 203 -0.30 -9.44 6.64
N GLN A 204 0.58 -8.65 7.29
CA GLN A 204 1.17 -9.01 8.58
C GLN A 204 0.09 -9.23 9.65
N ARG A 205 -0.96 -8.40 9.67
CA ARG A 205 -2.07 -8.56 10.61
C ARG A 205 -2.86 -9.84 10.33
N LEU A 206 -3.21 -10.09 9.07
CA LEU A 206 -3.91 -11.32 8.66
C LEU A 206 -3.11 -12.57 9.05
N GLU A 207 -1.81 -12.60 8.76
CA GLU A 207 -0.94 -13.72 9.12
C GLU A 207 -0.86 -13.94 10.63
N ASN A 208 -0.73 -12.87 11.42
CA ASN A 208 -0.67 -12.97 12.87
C ASN A 208 -1.98 -13.50 13.47
N ASP A 209 -3.11 -13.03 12.95
CA ASP A 209 -4.43 -13.49 13.41
C ASP A 209 -4.65 -14.97 13.01
N LEU A 210 -4.22 -15.38 11.81
CA LEU A 210 -4.27 -16.78 11.38
C LEU A 210 -3.36 -17.69 12.22
N ARG A 211 -2.13 -17.26 12.54
CA ARG A 211 -1.24 -18.04 13.43
C ARG A 211 -1.86 -18.24 14.80
N ARG A 212 -2.49 -17.20 15.37
CA ARG A 212 -3.17 -17.27 16.67
C ARG A 212 -4.34 -18.26 16.67
N MET A 213 -5.12 -18.29 15.58
CA MET A 213 -6.22 -19.24 15.41
C MET A 213 -5.69 -20.68 15.34
N GLY A 214 -4.66 -20.94 14.53
CA GLY A 214 -4.07 -22.27 14.41
C GLY A 214 -3.40 -22.78 15.69
N THR A 215 -2.83 -21.89 16.53
CA THR A 215 -2.28 -22.28 17.84
C THR A 215 -3.34 -22.57 18.89
N ALA A 216 -4.54 -21.98 18.79
CA ALA A 216 -5.63 -22.24 19.72
C ALA A 216 -6.21 -23.65 19.52
N GLU A 217 -6.24 -24.14 18.28
CA GLU A 217 -6.71 -25.49 17.93
C GLU A 217 -5.77 -26.60 18.46
N THR A 218 -4.47 -26.33 18.62
CA THR A 218 -3.49 -27.32 19.10
C THR A 218 -3.41 -27.47 20.62
N VAL A 219 -4.08 -26.62 21.40
CA VAL A 219 -4.03 -26.64 22.89
C VAL A 219 -5.26 -27.33 23.49
N GLU A 220 -6.25 -27.69 22.67
CA GLU A 220 -7.48 -28.39 23.10
C GLU A 220 -7.47 -29.92 22.86
N GLU A 221 -6.30 -30.54 22.64
CA GLU A 221 -6.14 -32.02 22.60
C GLU A 221 -5.56 -32.60 23.90
#